data_AF-A0A087TU70-F1
#
_entry.id   AF-A0A087TU70-F1
#
_cell.length_a   1.000
_cell.length_b   1.000
_cell.length_c   1.000
_cell.angle_alpha   90.00
_cell.angle_beta   90.00
_cell.angle_gamma   90.00
#
_symmetry.space_group_name_H-M   'P 1'
#
loop_
_entity.id
_entity.type
_entity.pdbx_description
1 polymer ?
#
loop_
_entity_poly.entity_id
_entity_poly.type
_entity_poly.pdbx_seq_one_letter_code
_entity_poly.pdbx_strand_id
1 'polypeptide(L)'
;MNKAKKQIRSWTALRKKQAALRRAYATTEQANDALWKTSSNQKSFNFISFVVCMAFVVYFVQYEQPGVNSLSGVFNNEEEDEIVTPETFTNSCRPRKNIVFLKTHKCASSSIQNIFTRYGYRHGLTFVLPAKGSYIGHPEPFNWSMVPDARKFGLRYNILTHHCRFNYEEMKRNFPNDVVFVTIVRQPVELYESLFSFYSLHRFYKERFDTLVQKGKHFGMCPDLARSTVESLLTGTSETKLIPNERFQLGFRVTGTKL
;
A
#
# COMPACT_ATOMS: atom_id res chain seq x y z
N MET A 1 -16.50 -40.01 6.39
CA MET A 1 -15.67 -40.27 5.18
C MET A 1 -16.15 -39.56 3.89
N ASN A 2 -17.46 -39.28 3.70
CA ASN A 2 -17.98 -38.70 2.44
C ASN A 2 -17.84 -37.17 2.28
N LYS A 3 -17.83 -36.39 3.38
CA LYS A 3 -17.64 -34.92 3.33
C LYS A 3 -16.23 -34.51 2.85
N ALA A 4 -15.19 -35.19 3.33
CA ALA A 4 -13.81 -34.93 2.93
C ALA A 4 -13.55 -35.20 1.43
N LYS A 5 -14.11 -36.29 0.88
CA LYS A 5 -13.99 -36.61 -0.55
C LYS A 5 -14.70 -35.57 -1.44
N LYS A 6 -15.83 -35.01 -0.99
CA LYS A 6 -16.55 -33.93 -1.68
C LYS A 6 -15.75 -32.62 -1.66
N GLN A 7 -15.11 -32.32 -0.53
CA GLN A 7 -14.27 -31.13 -0.38
C GLN A 7 -13.03 -31.21 -1.29
N ILE A 8 -12.32 -32.34 -1.32
CA ILE A 8 -11.14 -32.56 -2.19
C ILE A 8 -11.51 -32.45 -3.68
N ARG A 9 -12.69 -32.94 -4.10
CA ARG A 9 -13.20 -32.78 -5.48
C ARG A 9 -13.48 -31.32 -5.82
N SER A 10 -14.01 -30.54 -4.87
CA SER A 10 -14.22 -29.10 -5.04
C SER A 10 -12.89 -28.35 -5.21
N TRP A 11 -11.90 -28.66 -4.38
CA TRP A 11 -10.56 -28.03 -4.46
C TRP A 11 -9.80 -28.36 -5.75
N THR A 12 -9.92 -29.58 -6.25
CA THR A 12 -9.31 -29.98 -7.53
C THR A 12 -9.99 -29.31 -8.73
N ALA A 13 -11.31 -29.12 -8.69
CA ALA A 13 -12.05 -28.34 -9.70
C ALA A 13 -11.66 -26.84 -9.68
N LEU A 14 -11.51 -26.25 -8.49
CA LEU A 14 -11.08 -24.85 -8.34
C LEU A 14 -9.66 -24.61 -8.87
N ARG A 15 -8.73 -25.54 -8.60
CA ARG A 15 -7.36 -25.48 -9.14
C ARG A 15 -7.32 -25.58 -10.66
N LYS A 16 -8.17 -26.43 -11.27
CA LYS A 16 -8.30 -26.51 -12.73
C LYS A 16 -8.84 -25.20 -13.32
N LYS A 17 -9.85 -24.58 -12.70
CA LYS A 17 -10.37 -23.26 -13.12
C LYS A 17 -9.31 -22.17 -13.02
N GLN A 18 -8.55 -22.10 -11.92
CA GLN A 18 -7.46 -21.12 -11.77
C GLN A 18 -6.32 -21.34 -12.76
N ALA A 19 -5.97 -22.60 -13.09
CA ALA A 19 -4.97 -22.89 -14.10
C ALA A 19 -5.44 -22.49 -15.52
N ALA A 20 -6.73 -22.68 -15.84
CA ALA A 20 -7.31 -22.23 -17.09
C ALA A 20 -7.30 -20.70 -17.21
N LEU A 21 -7.68 -19.98 -16.14
CA LEU A 21 -7.62 -18.51 -16.10
C LEU A 21 -6.20 -17.98 -16.29
N ARG A 22 -5.18 -18.62 -15.70
CA ARG A 22 -3.78 -18.22 -15.88
C ARG A 22 -3.31 -18.41 -17.33
N ARG A 23 -3.75 -19.47 -18.02
CA ARG A 23 -3.44 -19.68 -19.44
C ARG A 23 -4.17 -18.67 -20.35
N ALA A 24 -5.42 -18.36 -20.04
CA ALA A 24 -6.17 -17.32 -20.73
C ALA A 24 -5.49 -15.94 -20.56
N TYR A 25 -5.03 -15.63 -19.35
CA TYR A 25 -4.31 -14.38 -19.08
C TYR A 25 -2.96 -14.31 -19.83
N ALA A 26 -2.17 -15.40 -19.80
CA ALA A 26 -0.89 -15.45 -20.52
C ALA A 26 -1.05 -15.32 -22.04
N THR A 27 -2.12 -15.89 -22.61
CA THR A 27 -2.42 -15.73 -24.04
C THR A 27 -2.88 -14.33 -24.40
N THR A 28 -3.66 -13.65 -23.54
CA THR A 28 -3.99 -12.23 -23.74
C THR A 28 -2.78 -11.31 -23.62
N GLU A 29 -1.83 -11.63 -22.74
CA GLU A 29 -0.60 -10.86 -22.57
C GLU A 29 0.33 -11.03 -23.78
N GLN A 30 0.47 -12.26 -24.30
CA GLN A 30 1.20 -12.51 -25.54
C GLN A 30 0.54 -11.85 -26.76
N ALA A 31 -0.79 -11.82 -26.83
CA ALA A 31 -1.51 -11.11 -27.88
C ALA A 31 -1.32 -9.58 -27.79
N ASN A 32 -1.35 -8.99 -26.59
CA ASN A 32 -1.09 -7.57 -26.39
C ASN A 32 0.37 -7.18 -26.69
N ASP A 33 1.33 -8.04 -26.37
CA ASP A 33 2.75 -7.81 -26.67
C ASP A 33 3.04 -7.94 -28.19
N ALA A 34 2.31 -8.82 -28.89
CA ALA A 34 2.33 -8.91 -30.35
C ALA A 34 1.71 -7.67 -31.01
N LEU A 35 0.57 -7.19 -30.50
CA LEU A 35 -0.09 -5.96 -30.96
C LEU A 35 0.81 -4.72 -30.78
N TRP A 36 1.52 -4.63 -29.65
CA TRP A 36 2.45 -3.53 -29.38
C TRP A 36 3.63 -3.51 -30.36
N LYS A 37 4.16 -4.68 -30.74
CA LYS A 37 5.29 -4.78 -31.68
C LYS A 37 4.90 -4.47 -33.13
N THR A 38 3.63 -4.67 -33.51
CA THR A 38 3.11 -4.31 -34.85
C THR A 38 2.75 -2.83 -35.01
N SER A 39 2.73 -2.05 -33.93
CA SER A 39 2.34 -0.62 -33.97
C SER A 39 3.54 0.29 -34.28
N SER A 40 4.09 0.18 -35.49
CA SER A 40 5.09 1.13 -36.01
C SER A 40 4.43 2.40 -36.54
N ASN A 41 3.91 3.27 -35.67
CA ASN A 41 3.65 4.67 -36.06
C ASN A 41 3.60 5.62 -34.85
N GLN A 42 4.79 5.93 -34.31
CA GLN A 42 4.98 6.64 -33.05
C GLN A 42 4.66 8.14 -33.08
N LYS A 43 4.30 8.72 -34.25
CA LYS A 43 4.07 10.16 -34.38
C LYS A 43 2.59 10.59 -34.36
N SER A 44 1.65 9.70 -34.68
CA SER A 44 0.20 9.98 -34.68
C SER A 44 -0.49 9.64 -33.36
N PHE A 45 0.12 8.82 -32.50
CA PHE A 45 -0.47 8.36 -31.23
C PHE A 45 -0.51 9.44 -30.14
N ASN A 46 0.37 10.44 -30.21
CA ASN A 46 0.47 11.48 -29.19
C ASN A 46 -0.70 12.49 -29.25
N PHE A 47 -1.27 12.73 -30.44
CA PHE A 47 -2.35 13.72 -30.59
C PHE A 47 -3.70 13.16 -30.17
N ILE A 48 -4.04 11.95 -30.62
CA ILE A 48 -5.30 11.30 -30.27
C ILE A 48 -5.35 11.01 -28.76
N SER A 49 -4.24 10.55 -28.18
CA SER A 49 -4.15 10.35 -26.72
C SER A 49 -4.33 11.66 -25.95
N PHE A 50 -3.75 12.77 -26.42
CA PHE A 50 -3.92 14.08 -25.79
C PHE A 50 -5.35 14.61 -25.89
N VAL A 51 -6.01 14.44 -27.05
CA VAL A 51 -7.40 14.85 -27.26
C VAL A 51 -8.36 14.01 -26.43
N VAL A 52 -8.16 12.70 -26.36
CA VAL A 52 -8.95 11.81 -25.50
C VAL A 52 -8.74 12.15 -24.03
N CYS A 53 -7.50 12.44 -23.60
CA CYS A 53 -7.20 12.79 -22.22
C CYS A 53 -7.78 14.16 -21.84
N MET A 54 -7.71 15.17 -22.73
CA MET A 54 -8.35 16.47 -22.53
C MET A 54 -9.88 16.36 -22.53
N ALA A 55 -10.48 15.56 -23.41
CA ALA A 55 -11.91 15.30 -23.39
C ALA A 55 -12.36 14.59 -22.10
N PHE A 56 -11.54 13.67 -21.57
CA PHE A 56 -11.80 13.00 -20.30
C PHE A 56 -11.67 13.96 -19.11
N VAL A 57 -10.67 14.84 -19.11
CA VAL A 57 -10.49 15.87 -18.06
C VAL A 57 -11.63 16.89 -18.11
N VAL A 58 -12.03 17.35 -19.29
CA VAL A 58 -13.17 18.26 -19.47
C VAL A 58 -14.48 17.57 -19.06
N TYR A 59 -14.68 16.31 -19.44
CA TYR A 59 -15.83 15.51 -18.97
C TYR A 59 -15.84 15.40 -17.44
N PHE A 60 -14.70 15.11 -16.79
CA PHE A 60 -14.63 15.05 -15.33
C PHE A 60 -14.86 16.40 -14.64
N VAL A 61 -14.42 17.51 -15.24
CA VAL A 61 -14.64 18.86 -14.69
C VAL A 61 -16.09 19.33 -14.91
N GLN A 62 -16.75 18.90 -15.98
CA GLN A 62 -18.18 19.21 -16.22
C GLN A 62 -19.16 18.25 -15.51
N TYR A 63 -18.73 17.05 -15.12
CA TYR A 63 -19.58 16.06 -14.45
C TYR A 63 -19.55 16.14 -12.92
N GLU A 64 -19.11 17.27 -12.36
CA GLU A 64 -19.36 17.58 -10.95
C GLU A 64 -20.82 18.03 -10.81
N GLN A 65 -21.73 17.05 -10.82
CA GLN A 65 -23.14 17.27 -10.55
C GLN A 65 -23.33 17.66 -9.07
N PRO A 66 -24.01 18.79 -8.78
CA PRO A 66 -24.42 19.12 -7.44
C PRO A 66 -25.60 18.22 -7.04
N GLY A 67 -25.37 17.36 -6.03
CA GLY A 67 -26.44 16.79 -5.23
C GLY A 67 -27.03 15.47 -5.72
N VAL A 68 -26.77 14.40 -4.96
CA VAL A 68 -27.78 13.37 -4.70
C VAL A 68 -27.54 12.80 -3.31
N ASN A 69 -28.37 13.28 -2.39
CA ASN A 69 -28.72 12.54 -1.19
C ASN A 69 -29.55 11.32 -1.60
N SER A 70 -29.54 10.27 -0.78
CA SER A 70 -30.34 9.04 -0.89
C SER A 70 -29.70 7.89 -1.69
N LEU A 71 -28.89 7.10 -0.97
CA LEU A 71 -28.49 5.75 -1.39
C LEU A 71 -28.91 4.73 -0.31
N SER A 72 -30.15 4.83 0.15
CA SER A 72 -30.74 3.90 1.14
C SER A 72 -31.59 2.78 0.51
N GLY A 73 -31.68 2.69 -0.83
CA GLY A 73 -32.68 1.86 -1.50
C GLY A 73 -32.21 0.59 -2.23
N VAL A 74 -30.94 0.16 -2.13
CA VAL A 74 -30.41 -0.89 -3.04
C VAL A 74 -29.96 -2.19 -2.36
N PHE A 75 -30.07 -2.32 -1.04
CA PHE A 75 -29.75 -3.57 -0.34
C PHE A 75 -30.97 -4.15 0.37
N ASN A 76 -31.95 -4.63 -0.38
CA ASN A 76 -32.94 -5.58 0.10
C ASN A 76 -32.83 -6.83 -0.77
N ASN A 77 -31.98 -7.78 -0.34
CA ASN A 77 -32.13 -9.19 -0.70
C ASN A 77 -31.84 -9.97 0.57
N GLU A 78 -32.84 -10.74 0.97
CA GLU A 78 -32.98 -11.48 2.21
C GLU A 78 -31.97 -12.63 2.28
N GLU A 79 -31.19 -12.66 3.36
CA GLU A 79 -30.65 -13.90 3.93
C GLU A 79 -30.85 -13.75 5.44
N GLU A 80 -31.80 -14.52 5.98
CA GLU A 80 -32.16 -14.54 7.40
C GLU A 80 -31.00 -15.13 8.21
N ASP A 81 -30.06 -14.28 8.63
CA ASP A 81 -29.14 -14.57 9.72
C ASP A 81 -29.52 -13.71 10.93
N GLU A 82 -29.70 -14.40 12.06
CA GLU A 82 -30.07 -13.92 13.39
C GLU A 82 -29.54 -12.52 13.72
N ILE A 83 -30.44 -11.55 13.89
CA ILE A 83 -30.13 -10.14 14.18
C ILE A 83 -29.49 -10.05 15.57
N VAL A 84 -28.17 -10.18 15.62
CA VAL A 84 -27.36 -9.58 16.68
C VAL A 84 -27.51 -8.08 16.49
N THR A 85 -28.30 -7.44 17.38
CA THR A 85 -28.46 -5.99 17.39
C THR A 85 -27.07 -5.34 17.32
N PRO A 86 -26.79 -4.47 16.33
CA PRO A 86 -25.54 -3.75 16.32
C PRO A 86 -25.59 -2.86 17.55
N GLU A 87 -24.77 -3.17 18.56
CA GLU A 87 -24.50 -2.21 19.62
C GLU A 87 -24.12 -0.92 18.90
N THR A 88 -24.95 0.11 19.08
CA THR A 88 -24.72 1.42 18.52
C THR A 88 -23.45 1.95 19.17
N PHE A 89 -22.31 1.63 18.58
CA PHE A 89 -21.06 2.28 18.88
C PHE A 89 -21.24 3.74 18.48
N THR A 90 -21.71 4.55 19.43
CA THR A 90 -21.62 6.01 19.39
C THR A 90 -20.15 6.38 19.60
N ASN A 91 -19.27 5.89 18.73
CA ASN A 91 -17.91 6.35 18.67
C ASN A 91 -17.97 7.74 18.02
N SER A 92 -17.98 8.79 18.84
CA SER A 92 -17.79 10.15 18.35
C SER A 92 -16.38 10.25 17.74
N CYS A 93 -16.27 10.00 16.44
CA CYS A 93 -15.00 10.11 15.72
C CYS A 93 -14.59 11.59 15.65
N ARG A 94 -13.52 11.96 16.36
CA ARG A 94 -12.94 13.31 16.30
C ARG A 94 -11.81 13.35 15.27
N PRO A 95 -11.81 14.32 14.34
CA PRO A 95 -10.76 14.42 13.33
C PRO A 95 -9.40 14.71 13.99
N ARG A 96 -8.37 13.97 13.56
CA ARG A 96 -6.98 14.16 14.03
C ARG A 96 -6.22 15.04 13.05
N LYS A 97 -5.62 16.11 13.58
CA LYS A 97 -4.84 17.08 12.78
C LYS A 97 -3.34 16.80 12.82
N ASN A 98 -2.87 16.11 13.86
CA ASN A 98 -1.46 15.83 14.11
C ASN A 98 -1.13 14.41 13.68
N ILE A 99 -0.44 14.25 12.54
CA ILE A 99 -0.24 12.98 11.86
C ILE A 99 1.23 12.83 11.45
N VAL A 100 1.86 11.74 11.89
CA VAL A 100 3.14 11.28 11.34
C VAL A 100 2.87 10.04 10.51
N PHE A 101 2.95 10.19 9.20
CA PHE A 101 2.86 9.10 8.24
C PHE A 101 4.25 8.62 7.83
N LEU A 102 4.64 7.44 8.32
CA LEU A 102 5.90 6.80 7.96
C LEU A 102 5.78 6.19 6.57
N LYS A 103 6.25 6.95 5.58
CA LYS A 103 6.10 6.58 4.18
C LYS A 103 7.05 5.44 3.78
N THR A 104 6.52 4.23 3.70
CA THR A 104 7.22 3.04 3.19
C THR A 104 7.30 3.05 1.66
N HIS A 105 8.38 2.50 1.10
CA HIS A 105 8.53 2.39 -0.35
C HIS A 105 7.56 1.34 -0.93
N LYS A 106 6.99 1.62 -2.11
CA LYS A 106 6.21 0.65 -2.93
C LYS A 106 4.98 0.01 -2.25
N CYS A 107 4.44 0.66 -1.20
CA CYS A 107 3.21 0.27 -0.49
C CYS A 107 2.00 1.17 -0.82
N ALA A 108 1.90 1.69 -2.05
CA ALA A 108 0.89 2.70 -2.44
C ALA A 108 0.91 3.98 -1.56
N SER A 109 2.05 4.24 -0.90
CA SER A 109 2.19 5.28 0.11
C SER A 109 2.16 6.70 -0.44
N SER A 110 2.47 6.90 -1.73
CA SER A 110 2.31 8.21 -2.40
C SER A 110 0.85 8.65 -2.50
N SER A 111 -0.09 7.70 -2.66
CA SER A 111 -1.52 8.01 -2.67
C SER A 111 -1.98 8.51 -1.31
N ILE A 112 -1.57 7.84 -0.23
CA ILE A 112 -1.89 8.26 1.15
C ILE A 112 -1.23 9.58 1.51
N GLN A 113 0.05 9.77 1.11
CA GLN A 113 0.71 11.07 1.25
C GLN A 113 -0.13 12.18 0.61
N ASN A 114 -0.61 11.99 -0.63
CA ASN A 114 -1.40 12.99 -1.32
C ASN A 114 -2.70 13.33 -0.56
N ILE A 115 -3.39 12.31 -0.04
CA ILE A 115 -4.59 12.49 0.78
C ILE A 115 -4.27 13.34 2.02
N PHE A 116 -3.22 13.01 2.77
CA PHE A 116 -2.83 13.78 3.96
C PHE A 116 -2.38 15.20 3.61
N THR A 117 -1.67 15.40 2.51
CA THR A 117 -1.26 16.73 2.06
C THR A 117 -2.47 17.58 1.68
N ARG A 118 -3.45 17.03 0.95
CA ARG A 118 -4.70 17.75 0.64
C ARG A 118 -5.52 18.04 1.89
N TYR A 119 -5.61 17.08 2.80
CA TYR A 119 -6.27 17.26 4.09
C TYR A 119 -5.65 18.42 4.88
N GLY A 120 -4.34 18.41 5.07
CA GLY A 120 -3.68 19.48 5.82
C GLY A 120 -3.74 20.84 5.12
N TYR A 121 -3.63 20.88 3.79
CA TYR A 121 -3.76 22.13 3.03
C TYR A 121 -5.15 22.75 3.23
N ARG A 122 -6.23 21.97 3.08
CA ARG A 122 -7.60 22.45 3.28
C ARG A 122 -7.87 22.94 4.72
N HIS A 123 -7.14 22.44 5.70
CA HIS A 123 -7.32 22.80 7.11
C HIS A 123 -6.24 23.76 7.65
N GLY A 124 -5.40 24.34 6.79
CA GLY A 124 -4.36 25.28 7.19
C GLY A 124 -3.30 24.68 8.13
N LEU A 125 -2.95 23.40 7.94
CA LEU A 125 -2.00 22.68 8.80
C LEU A 125 -0.55 22.83 8.31
N THR A 126 0.39 22.81 9.24
CA THR A 126 1.82 22.97 8.95
C THR A 126 2.47 21.61 8.64
N PHE A 127 3.21 21.56 7.53
CA PHE A 127 3.88 20.36 7.06
C PHE A 127 5.37 20.36 7.39
N VAL A 128 5.88 19.17 7.74
CA VAL A 128 7.32 18.89 7.77
C VAL A 128 7.76 18.55 6.35
N LEU A 129 8.52 19.46 5.72
CA LEU A 129 8.97 19.33 4.34
C LEU A 129 10.49 19.17 4.26
N PRO A 130 11.02 18.37 3.31
CA PRO A 130 12.45 18.33 3.04
C PRO A 130 12.93 19.65 2.43
N ALA A 131 14.19 20.00 2.69
CA ALA A 131 14.82 21.15 2.02
C ALA A 131 14.90 20.96 0.49
N LYS A 132 15.07 19.72 0.03
CA LYS A 132 15.09 19.36 -1.40
C LYS A 132 14.62 17.92 -1.61
N GLY A 133 13.94 17.70 -2.74
CA GLY A 133 13.57 16.35 -3.17
C GLY A 133 12.44 15.73 -2.34
N SER A 134 12.50 14.40 -2.17
CA SER A 134 11.41 13.63 -1.52
C SER A 134 11.80 13.00 -0.18
N TYR A 135 13.04 13.19 0.26
CA TYR A 135 13.60 12.54 1.45
C TYR A 135 14.00 13.59 2.51
N ILE A 136 13.66 13.31 3.76
CA ILE A 136 14.15 14.01 4.94
C ILE A 136 15.09 13.06 5.66
N GLY A 137 16.39 13.29 5.46
CA GLY A 137 17.41 12.39 5.95
C GLY A 137 17.49 11.10 5.11
N HIS A 138 18.70 10.81 4.65
CA HIS A 138 19.11 9.49 4.18
C HIS A 138 20.65 9.48 4.07
N PRO A 139 21.35 8.46 4.58
CA PRO A 139 20.84 7.24 5.21
C PRO A 139 20.41 7.40 6.69
N GLU A 140 20.73 8.54 7.30
CA GLU A 140 20.55 8.82 8.72
C GLU A 140 19.09 8.83 9.20
N PRO A 141 18.83 8.46 10.48
CA PRO A 141 17.54 8.65 11.14
C PRO A 141 17.05 10.10 11.10
N PHE A 142 15.73 10.29 11.12
CA PHE A 142 15.14 11.62 11.18
C PHE A 142 15.68 12.40 12.39
N ASN A 143 16.09 13.64 12.14
CA ASN A 143 16.48 14.62 13.13
C ASN A 143 15.92 15.99 12.73
N TRP A 144 15.49 16.80 13.70
CA TRP A 144 14.97 18.14 13.43
C TRP A 144 15.99 19.12 12.86
N SER A 145 17.29 18.84 12.97
CA SER A 145 18.33 19.61 12.26
C SER A 145 18.23 19.54 10.73
N MET A 146 17.52 18.54 10.20
CA MET A 146 17.35 18.32 8.76
C MET A 146 16.19 19.10 8.15
N VAL A 147 15.37 19.76 8.97
CA VAL A 147 14.17 20.48 8.57
C VAL A 147 14.26 21.92 9.09
N PRO A 148 13.77 22.93 8.35
CA PRO A 148 13.63 24.28 8.90
C PRO A 148 12.89 24.28 10.24
N ASP A 149 13.20 25.21 11.14
CA ASP A 149 12.47 25.27 12.42
C ASP A 149 11.23 26.15 12.29
N ALA A 150 10.04 25.53 12.22
CA ALA A 150 8.76 26.24 12.11
C ALA A 150 8.49 27.18 13.30
N ARG A 151 9.08 26.90 14.47
CA ARG A 151 8.89 27.73 15.67
C ARG A 151 9.47 29.13 15.51
N LYS A 152 10.47 29.30 14.65
CA LYS A 152 11.03 30.62 14.29
C LYS A 152 10.00 31.54 13.62
N PHE A 153 8.91 30.96 13.10
CA PHE A 153 7.80 31.67 12.47
C PHE A 153 6.53 31.64 13.33
N GLY A 154 6.62 31.22 14.61
CA GLY A 154 5.46 31.07 15.48
C GLY A 154 4.55 29.88 15.13
N LEU A 155 5.03 28.93 14.31
CA LEU A 155 4.25 27.79 13.84
C LEU A 155 4.63 26.50 14.58
N ARG A 156 3.70 25.54 14.57
CA ARG A 156 3.90 24.18 15.09
C ARG A 156 3.61 23.16 14.01
N TYR A 157 4.39 22.08 13.97
CA TYR A 157 4.19 21.01 13.01
C TYR A 157 2.94 20.18 13.29
N ASN A 158 2.23 19.83 12.22
CA ASN A 158 1.03 19.01 12.28
C ASN A 158 1.14 17.75 11.42
N ILE A 159 1.79 17.80 10.26
CA ILE A 159 1.83 16.65 9.34
C ILE A 159 3.24 16.36 8.84
N LEU A 160 3.69 15.12 8.99
CA LEU A 160 4.90 14.58 8.37
C LEU A 160 4.53 13.40 7.48
N THR A 161 4.80 13.48 6.18
CA THR A 161 4.43 12.43 5.20
C THR A 161 5.54 12.07 4.21
N HIS A 162 6.69 12.74 4.28
CA HIS A 162 7.80 12.51 3.37
C HIS A 162 8.66 11.31 3.78
N HIS A 163 9.46 10.78 2.84
CA HIS A 163 10.33 9.65 3.14
C HIS A 163 11.37 10.06 4.19
N CYS A 164 11.36 9.40 5.33
CA CYS A 164 12.31 9.59 6.40
C CYS A 164 12.52 8.27 7.12
N ARG A 165 13.68 8.14 7.77
CA ARG A 165 13.98 7.01 8.65
C ARG A 165 13.33 7.26 10.02
N PHE A 166 12.66 6.25 10.56
CA PHE A 166 11.93 6.38 11.82
C PHE A 166 12.86 6.71 12.99
N ASN A 167 12.49 7.72 13.77
CA ASN A 167 13.08 8.04 15.05
C ASN A 167 11.98 8.58 15.96
N TYR A 168 11.47 7.73 16.85
CA TYR A 168 10.29 8.04 17.65
C TYR A 168 10.49 9.26 18.55
N GLU A 169 11.61 9.31 19.26
CA GLU A 169 11.91 10.37 20.23
C GLU A 169 12.01 11.73 19.56
N GLU A 170 12.73 11.80 18.43
CA GLU A 170 12.81 13.04 17.65
C GLU A 170 11.44 13.41 17.08
N MET A 171 10.77 12.51 16.35
CA MET A 171 9.50 12.83 15.70
C MET A 171 8.42 13.28 16.70
N LYS A 172 8.34 12.65 17.88
CA LYS A 172 7.37 13.03 18.91
C LYS A 172 7.69 14.39 19.54
N ARG A 173 8.97 14.75 19.69
CA ARG A 173 9.41 15.95 20.42
C ARG A 173 8.77 17.25 19.96
N ASN A 174 8.65 17.47 18.65
CA ASN A 174 8.10 18.72 18.10
C ASN A 174 6.66 18.59 17.60
N PHE A 175 6.02 17.44 17.81
CA PHE A 175 4.59 17.26 17.55
C PHE A 175 3.78 17.47 18.84
N PRO A 176 2.51 17.87 18.74
CA PRO A 176 1.60 17.89 19.89
C PRO A 176 1.35 16.49 20.47
N ASN A 177 0.93 16.42 21.75
CA ASN A 177 0.74 15.16 22.47
C ASN A 177 -0.32 14.22 21.87
N ASP A 178 -1.25 14.75 21.06
CA ASP A 178 -2.32 14.00 20.41
C ASP A 178 -1.94 13.47 19.01
N VAL A 179 -0.64 13.52 18.66
CA VAL A 179 -0.10 13.01 17.40
C VAL A 179 -0.36 11.53 17.22
N VAL A 180 -0.75 11.16 16.00
CA VAL A 180 -0.97 9.77 15.60
C VAL A 180 0.10 9.35 14.61
N PHE A 181 0.73 8.20 14.87
CA PHE A 181 1.68 7.58 13.95
C PHE A 181 0.96 6.54 13.09
N VAL A 182 1.10 6.66 11.78
CA VAL A 182 0.47 5.78 10.80
C VAL A 182 1.51 5.29 9.82
N THR A 183 1.40 4.04 9.38
CA THR A 183 2.24 3.47 8.33
C THR A 183 1.40 2.49 7.50
N ILE A 184 1.92 2.10 6.34
CA ILE A 184 1.36 1.03 5.51
C ILE A 184 2.46 0.00 5.30
N VAL A 185 2.11 -1.26 5.48
CA VAL A 185 2.96 -2.40 5.15
C VAL A 185 2.33 -3.17 3.99
N ARG A 186 3.17 -3.84 3.19
CA ARG A 186 2.76 -4.69 2.07
C ARG A 186 3.38 -6.07 2.23
N GLN A 187 2.75 -7.09 1.65
CA GLN A 187 3.31 -8.43 1.59
C GLN A 187 4.75 -8.38 1.02
N PRO A 188 5.74 -8.99 1.71
CA PRO A 188 7.15 -8.84 1.36
C PRO A 188 7.51 -9.25 -0.08
N VAL A 189 6.90 -10.33 -0.58
CA VAL A 189 7.18 -10.86 -1.93
C VAL A 189 6.74 -9.86 -3.02
N GLU A 190 5.50 -9.39 -2.96
CA GLU A 190 4.99 -8.40 -3.92
C GLU A 190 5.70 -7.04 -3.79
N LEU A 191 6.07 -6.66 -2.56
CA LEU A 191 6.87 -5.47 -2.30
C LEU A 191 8.20 -5.55 -3.04
N TYR A 192 8.91 -6.67 -2.89
CA TYR A 192 10.20 -6.89 -3.53
C TYR A 192 10.07 -6.92 -5.06
N GLU A 193 9.07 -7.59 -5.62
CA GLU A 193 8.79 -7.58 -7.06
C GLU A 193 8.62 -6.13 -7.56
N SER A 194 7.86 -5.31 -6.83
CA SER A 194 7.67 -3.91 -7.17
C SER A 194 8.95 -3.08 -7.08
N LEU A 195 9.82 -3.36 -6.10
CA LEU A 195 11.13 -2.73 -5.95
C LEU A 195 12.08 -3.16 -7.09
N PHE A 196 12.07 -4.44 -7.45
CA PHE A 196 12.91 -5.02 -8.51
C PHE A 196 12.65 -4.33 -9.85
N SER A 197 11.37 -4.18 -10.19
CA SER A 197 10.94 -3.45 -11.38
C SER A 197 11.27 -1.96 -11.27
N PHE A 198 11.02 -1.33 -10.12
CA PHE A 198 11.26 0.10 -9.91
C PHE A 198 12.73 0.50 -10.03
N TYR A 199 13.64 -0.26 -9.43
CA TYR A 199 15.08 -0.01 -9.50
C TYR A 199 15.74 -0.62 -10.75
N SER A 200 14.94 -1.18 -11.67
CA SER A 200 15.45 -1.85 -12.87
C SER A 200 16.52 -2.91 -12.57
N LEU A 201 16.34 -3.66 -11.47
CA LEU A 201 17.31 -4.66 -11.01
C LEU A 201 17.54 -5.77 -12.05
N HIS A 202 16.61 -5.97 -12.99
CA HIS A 202 16.80 -6.86 -14.13
C HIS A 202 18.07 -6.53 -14.94
N ARG A 203 18.48 -5.26 -14.99
CA ARG A 203 19.71 -4.84 -15.68
C ARG A 203 20.96 -5.26 -14.92
N PHE A 204 20.89 -5.19 -13.59
CA PHE A 204 21.99 -5.58 -12.71
C PHE A 204 22.18 -7.09 -12.70
N TYR A 205 21.09 -7.85 -12.49
CA TYR A 205 21.12 -9.31 -12.46
C TYR A 205 21.11 -9.96 -13.86
N LYS A 206 20.93 -9.16 -14.92
CA LYS A 206 20.77 -9.60 -16.31
C LYS A 206 19.66 -10.64 -16.50
N GLU A 207 18.65 -10.60 -15.63
CA GLU A 207 17.60 -11.61 -15.54
C GLU A 207 16.29 -10.99 -15.06
N ARG A 208 15.16 -11.60 -15.45
CA ARG A 208 13.83 -11.19 -14.95
C ARG A 208 13.58 -11.76 -13.56
N PHE A 209 12.75 -11.06 -12.78
CA PHE A 209 12.38 -11.50 -11.43
C PHE A 209 11.78 -12.92 -11.42
N ASP A 210 10.85 -13.23 -12.32
CA ASP A 210 10.22 -14.56 -12.41
C ASP A 210 11.24 -15.67 -12.68
N THR A 211 12.19 -15.41 -13.57
CA THR A 211 13.25 -16.36 -13.91
C THR A 211 14.16 -16.61 -12.70
N LEU A 212 14.51 -15.56 -11.95
CA LEU A 212 15.33 -15.69 -10.73
C LEU A 212 14.60 -16.51 -9.66
N VAL A 213 13.31 -16.27 -9.47
CA VAL A 213 12.48 -17.04 -8.53
C VAL A 213 12.40 -18.51 -8.94
N GLN A 214 12.28 -18.81 -10.23
CA GLN A 214 12.25 -20.19 -10.73
C GLN A 214 13.63 -20.88 -10.61
N LYS A 215 14.71 -20.19 -10.96
CA LYS A 215 16.09 -20.69 -10.81
C LYS A 215 16.43 -20.97 -9.35
N GLY A 216 16.01 -20.10 -8.42
CA GLY A 216 16.21 -20.30 -6.98
C GLY A 216 15.50 -21.54 -6.43
N LYS A 217 14.33 -21.91 -6.99
CA LYS A 217 13.63 -23.16 -6.65
C LYS A 217 14.35 -24.41 -7.18
N HIS A 218 15.04 -24.30 -8.31
CA HIS A 218 15.83 -25.40 -8.89
C HIS A 218 17.20 -25.58 -8.24
N PHE A 219 17.78 -24.51 -7.67
CA PHE A 219 19.08 -24.55 -6.99
C PHE A 219 19.03 -25.07 -5.54
N GLY A 220 17.92 -25.69 -5.12
CA GLY A 220 17.84 -26.29 -3.79
C GLY A 220 17.90 -25.28 -2.65
N MET A 221 17.55 -24.01 -2.89
CA MET A 221 17.28 -23.10 -1.77
C MET A 221 15.99 -23.60 -1.12
N CYS A 222 16.15 -24.36 -0.04
CA CYS A 222 15.07 -25.03 0.65
C CYS A 222 13.94 -24.00 0.88
N PRO A 223 12.73 -24.22 0.32
CA PRO A 223 11.62 -23.29 0.49
C PRO A 223 11.36 -22.99 1.98
N ASP A 224 11.67 -23.95 2.84
CA ASP A 224 11.51 -23.86 4.29
C ASP A 224 12.55 -22.97 4.97
N LEU A 225 13.74 -22.75 4.37
CA LEU A 225 14.78 -21.88 4.93
C LEU A 225 14.52 -20.40 4.60
N ALA A 226 14.07 -20.09 3.39
CA ALA A 226 13.64 -18.74 3.03
C ALA A 226 12.34 -18.38 3.74
N ARG A 227 11.42 -19.34 3.86
CA ARG A 227 10.16 -19.17 4.60
C ARG A 227 10.40 -19.06 6.10
N SER A 228 11.30 -19.86 6.70
CA SER A 228 11.64 -19.72 8.12
C SER A 228 12.46 -18.46 8.41
N THR A 229 13.28 -17.97 7.48
CA THR A 229 14.00 -16.70 7.66
C THR A 229 13.04 -15.51 7.57
N VAL A 230 12.10 -15.53 6.61
CA VAL A 230 11.06 -14.49 6.50
C VAL A 230 10.03 -14.61 7.63
N GLU A 231 9.60 -15.81 8.00
CA GLU A 231 8.73 -16.04 9.15
C GLU A 231 9.45 -15.64 10.43
N SER A 232 10.72 -15.99 10.65
CA SER A 232 11.51 -15.56 11.81
C SER A 232 11.70 -14.03 11.89
N LEU A 233 11.86 -13.36 10.74
CA LEU A 233 11.86 -11.90 10.65
C LEU A 233 10.48 -11.27 10.93
N LEU A 234 9.39 -11.99 10.63
CA LEU A 234 8.00 -11.55 10.86
C LEU A 234 7.47 -11.93 12.25
N THR A 235 7.97 -13.01 12.86
CA THR A 235 7.64 -13.52 14.20
C THR A 235 8.60 -13.03 15.27
N GLY A 236 9.66 -12.30 14.88
CA GLY A 236 10.62 -11.68 15.79
C GLY A 236 11.53 -12.68 16.53
N THR A 237 11.76 -13.86 15.99
CA THR A 237 12.51 -14.94 16.66
C THR A 237 14.00 -14.99 16.33
N SER A 238 14.53 -14.09 15.50
CA SER A 238 15.98 -13.94 15.36
C SER A 238 16.52 -13.02 16.45
N GLU A 239 17.52 -13.49 17.21
CA GLU A 239 18.31 -12.75 18.22
C GLU A 239 19.13 -11.57 17.66
N THR A 240 18.62 -10.88 16.65
CA THR A 240 18.97 -9.48 16.44
C THR A 240 18.11 -8.68 17.39
N LYS A 241 18.72 -8.19 18.47
CA LYS A 241 18.16 -7.34 19.52
C LYS A 241 17.44 -6.11 18.93
N LEU A 242 16.22 -6.32 18.44
CA LEU A 242 15.25 -5.26 18.20
C LEU A 242 14.80 -4.83 19.59
N ILE A 243 15.19 -3.60 19.94
CA ILE A 243 14.76 -2.92 21.16
C ILE A 243 13.23 -3.09 21.26
N PRO A 244 12.70 -3.75 22.31
CA PRO A 244 11.28 -3.94 22.45
C PRO A 244 10.65 -2.56 22.64
N ASN A 245 9.89 -2.11 21.65
CA ASN A 245 9.11 -0.90 21.75
C ASN A 245 7.68 -1.32 22.06
N GLU A 246 7.34 -1.43 23.35
CA GLU A 246 6.02 -1.83 23.89
C GLU A 246 4.85 -0.88 23.52
N ARG A 247 4.96 -0.08 22.45
CA ARG A 247 3.95 0.94 22.09
C ARG A 247 3.45 0.92 20.66
N PHE A 248 3.84 -0.06 19.84
CA PHE A 248 3.13 -0.32 18.59
C PHE A 248 2.00 -1.32 18.84
N GLN A 249 0.87 -0.86 19.39
CA GLN A 249 -0.38 -1.60 19.23
C GLN A 249 -0.78 -1.46 17.75
N LEU A 250 -0.45 -2.46 16.94
CA LEU A 250 -1.12 -2.71 15.68
C LEU A 250 -2.59 -2.97 16.02
N GLY A 251 -3.45 -1.97 15.83
CA GLY A 251 -4.90 -2.03 16.11
C GLY A 251 -5.68 -2.96 15.18
N PHE A 252 -5.13 -4.12 14.82
CA PHE A 252 -5.87 -5.21 14.19
C PHE A 252 -6.39 -6.13 15.29
N ARG A 253 -7.61 -5.88 15.76
CA ARG A 253 -8.35 -6.86 16.56
C ARG A 253 -8.75 -8.00 15.64
N VAL A 254 -7.88 -9.01 15.52
CA VAL A 254 -8.24 -10.29 14.91
C VAL A 254 -9.09 -11.03 15.95
N THR A 255 -10.42 -10.96 15.83
CA THR A 255 -11.31 -11.86 16.55
C THR A 255 -11.13 -13.26 15.95
N GLY A 256 -10.25 -14.05 16.54
CA GLY A 256 -10.11 -15.45 16.21
C GLY A 256 -11.27 -16.25 16.82
N THR A 257 -12.17 -16.75 15.99
CA THR A 257 -13.00 -17.90 16.34
C THR A 257 -12.24 -19.17 16.00
N LYS A 258 -11.87 -19.94 17.04
CA LYS A 258 -11.42 -21.32 16.93
C LYS A 258 -12.52 -22.18 16.28
N LEU A 259 -12.15 -22.97 15.27
CA LEU A 259 -12.77 -24.24 14.92
C LEU A 259 -11.67 -25.22 14.54
#